data_AF-A0A1X1DIR3-F1
#
_entry.id   AF-A0A1X1DIR3-F1
#
_cell.length_a   1.000
_cell.length_b   1.000
_cell.length_c   1.000
_cell.angle_alpha   90.00
_cell.angle_beta   90.00
_cell.angle_gamma   90.00
#
_symmetry.space_group_name_H-M   'P 1'
#
loop_
_entity.id
_entity.type
_entity.pdbx_description
1 polymer ?
#
loop_
_entity_poly.entity_id
_entity_poly.type
_entity_poly.pdbx_seq_one_letter_code
_entity_poly.pdbx_strand_id
1 'polypeptide(L)'
;MQTMTPQTDKEIAEYFNKQESAAINEMEILGTVVAEILQAGQPINNKAIITKLIQRLELESDVVTLDIYRHVLELVVHKTEDDILS
;
A
#
# COMPACT_ATOMS: atom_id res chain seq x y z
N MET A 1 33.32 10.10 -28.37
CA MET A 1 32.73 10.43 -27.05
C MET A 1 31.32 9.87 -27.04
N GLN A 2 31.07 8.81 -26.27
CA GLN A 2 29.79 8.11 -26.23
C GLN A 2 28.79 8.95 -25.43
N THR A 3 27.83 9.60 -26.11
CA THR A 3 26.70 10.27 -25.46
C THR A 3 25.62 9.23 -25.19
N MET A 4 25.75 8.54 -24.06
CA MET A 4 24.68 7.75 -23.47
C MET A 4 24.29 8.49 -22.19
N THR A 5 23.03 8.92 -22.05
CA THR A 5 22.30 9.20 -20.77
C THR A 5 21.18 10.29 -20.80
N PRO A 6 20.44 10.63 -21.88
CA PRO A 6 19.17 11.35 -21.68
C PRO A 6 17.99 10.42 -21.32
N GLN A 7 18.13 9.12 -21.56
CA GLN A 7 17.09 8.12 -21.27
C GLN A 7 17.07 7.71 -19.79
N THR A 8 18.25 7.56 -19.19
CA THR A 8 18.42 7.14 -17.80
C THR A 8 17.84 8.15 -16.81
N ASP A 9 18.03 9.46 -17.02
CA ASP A 9 17.48 10.48 -16.13
C ASP A 9 15.95 10.54 -16.15
N LYS A 10 15.34 10.28 -17.32
CA LYS A 10 13.89 10.18 -17.46
C LYS A 10 13.34 8.94 -16.78
N GLU A 11 13.97 7.78 -16.97
CA GLU A 11 13.57 6.53 -16.33
C GLU A 11 13.65 6.62 -14.81
N ILE A 12 14.69 7.29 -14.28
CA ILE A 12 14.83 7.56 -12.84
C ILE A 12 13.71 8.49 -12.35
N ALA A 13 13.43 9.57 -13.06
CA ALA A 13 12.34 10.49 -12.70
C ALA A 13 10.97 9.81 -12.74
N GLU A 14 10.69 8.97 -13.75
CA GLU A 14 9.46 8.18 -13.84
C GLU A 14 9.35 7.16 -12.71
N TYR A 15 10.46 6.52 -12.32
CA TYR A 15 10.50 5.61 -11.17
C TYR A 15 10.16 6.30 -9.85
N PHE A 16 10.75 7.48 -9.58
CA PHE A 16 10.44 8.26 -8.38
C PHE A 16 8.99 8.75 -8.37
N ASN A 17 8.48 9.25 -9.50
CA ASN A 17 7.07 9.67 -9.61
C ASN A 17 6.10 8.49 -9.41
N LYS A 18 6.43 7.31 -9.93
CA LYS A 18 5.62 6.10 -9.74
C LYS A 18 5.59 5.65 -8.28
N GLN A 19 6.73 5.71 -7.59
CA GLN A 19 6.78 5.40 -6.14
C GLN A 19 6.02 6.43 -5.30
N GLU A 20 6.13 7.73 -5.61
CA GLU A 20 5.38 8.77 -4.91
C GLU A 20 3.87 8.58 -5.10
N SER A 21 3.44 8.31 -6.33
CA SER A 21 2.03 8.02 -6.63
C SER A 21 1.54 6.75 -5.91
N ALA A 22 2.37 5.70 -5.84
CA ALA A 22 2.04 4.48 -5.10
C ALA A 22 1.92 4.74 -3.60
N ALA A 23 2.85 5.50 -3.00
CA ALA A 23 2.81 5.83 -1.58
C ALA A 23 1.57 6.67 -1.20
N ILE A 24 1.15 7.59 -2.08
CA ILE A 24 -0.10 8.36 -1.90
C ILE A 24 -1.29 7.40 -1.91
N ASN A 25 -1.36 6.48 -2.89
CA ASN A 25 -2.45 5.52 -3.00
C ASN A 25 -2.53 4.55 -1.80
N GLU A 26 -1.37 4.09 -1.30
CA GLU A 26 -1.28 3.23 -0.12
C GLU A 26 -1.85 3.92 1.13
N MET A 27 -1.51 5.20 1.33
CA MET A 27 -2.01 5.99 2.46
C MET A 27 -3.53 6.23 2.37
N GLU A 28 -4.05 6.51 1.17
CA GLU A 28 -5.50 6.66 0.96
C GLU A 28 -6.27 5.37 1.25
N ILE A 29 -5.73 4.22 0.82
CA ILE A 29 -6.31 2.90 1.07
C ILE A 29 -6.29 2.57 2.57
N LEU A 30 -5.16 2.82 3.24
CA LEU A 30 -5.07 2.60 4.68
C LEU A 30 -6.03 3.52 5.44
N GLY A 31 -6.12 4.79 5.06
CA GLY A 31 -7.07 5.74 5.63
C GLY A 31 -8.53 5.29 5.46
N THR A 32 -8.87 4.77 4.28
CA THR A 32 -10.20 4.21 4.00
C THR A 32 -10.50 3.01 4.88
N VAL A 33 -9.56 2.07 5.00
CA VAL A 33 -9.71 0.88 5.85
C VAL A 33 -9.89 1.26 7.31
N VAL A 34 -9.07 2.19 7.81
CA VAL A 34 -9.18 2.69 9.19
C VAL A 34 -10.53 3.36 9.43
N ALA A 35 -11.00 4.18 8.49
CA ALA A 35 -12.31 4.82 8.58
C ALA A 35 -13.45 3.79 8.60
N GLU A 36 -13.36 2.71 7.83
CA GLU A 36 -14.36 1.64 7.83
C GLU A 36 -14.38 0.86 9.16
N ILE A 37 -13.21 0.60 9.75
CA ILE A 37 -13.08 -0.05 11.06
C ILE A 37 -13.70 0.82 12.16
N LEU A 38 -13.42 2.13 12.13
CA LEU A 38 -14.00 3.11 13.06
C LEU A 38 -15.51 3.18 12.94
N GLN A 39 -16.03 3.24 11.71
CA GLN A 39 -17.48 3.26 11.45
C GLN A 39 -18.18 1.98 11.91
N ALA A 40 -17.49 0.84 11.85
CA ALA A 40 -17.97 -0.43 12.39
C ALA A 40 -17.90 -0.51 13.94
N GLY A 41 -17.38 0.53 14.61
CA GLY A 41 -17.20 0.56 16.06
C GLY A 41 -16.13 -0.41 16.57
N GLN A 42 -15.23 -0.86 15.69
CA GLN A 42 -14.18 -1.81 16.03
C GLN A 42 -12.91 -1.08 16.49
N PRO A 43 -12.12 -1.69 17.41
CA PRO A 43 -10.83 -1.13 17.79
C PRO A 43 -9.87 -1.16 16.60
N ILE A 44 -9.15 -0.05 16.38
CA ILE A 44 -8.06 -0.01 15.40
C ILE A 44 -6.87 -0.76 15.98
N ASN A 45 -6.61 -1.94 15.43
CA ASN A 45 -5.40 -2.72 15.69
C ASN A 45 -5.01 -3.48 14.43
N ASN A 46 -3.78 -4.00 14.40
CA ASN A 46 -3.23 -4.67 13.22
C ASN A 46 -4.13 -5.82 12.75
N LYS A 47 -4.71 -6.59 13.68
CA LYS A 47 -5.67 -7.67 13.33
C LYS A 47 -6.90 -7.13 12.60
N ALA A 48 -7.51 -6.05 13.08
CA ALA A 48 -8.67 -5.43 12.44
C ALA A 48 -8.33 -4.89 11.06
N ILE A 49 -7.17 -4.23 10.92
CA ILE A 49 -6.67 -3.70 9.65
C ILE A 49 -6.41 -4.83 8.65
N ILE A 50 -5.66 -5.87 9.04
CA ILE A 50 -5.38 -7.06 8.21
C ILE A 50 -6.66 -7.74 7.76
N THR A 51 -7.59 -7.99 8.70
CA THR A 51 -8.88 -8.63 8.38
C THR A 51 -9.65 -7.82 7.35
N LYS A 52 -9.67 -6.49 7.51
CA LYS A 52 -10.40 -5.61 6.62
C LYS A 52 -9.76 -5.49 5.23
N LEU A 53 -8.43 -5.45 5.16
CA LEU A 53 -7.68 -5.48 3.90
C LEU A 53 -7.95 -6.78 3.12
N ILE A 54 -7.96 -7.94 3.79
CA ILE A 54 -8.30 -9.23 3.16
C ILE A 54 -9.72 -9.21 2.61
N GLN A 55 -10.69 -8.72 3.36
CA GLN A 55 -12.07 -8.58 2.87
C GLN A 55 -12.16 -7.70 1.62
N ARG A 56 -11.42 -6.58 1.57
CA ARG A 56 -11.38 -5.72 0.39
C ARG A 56 -10.73 -6.42 -0.81
N LEU A 57 -9.64 -7.17 -0.58
CA LEU A 57 -8.98 -7.98 -1.62
C LEU A 57 -9.91 -9.03 -2.24
N GLU A 58 -10.81 -9.63 -1.46
CA GLU A 58 -11.76 -10.63 -1.97
C GLU A 58 -12.90 -10.03 -2.79
N LEU A 59 -13.20 -8.74 -2.59
CA LEU A 59 -14.31 -8.03 -3.23
C LEU A 59 -13.86 -7.13 -4.39
N GLU A 60 -12.60 -6.75 -4.43
CA GLU A 60 -12.04 -5.88 -5.46
C GLU A 60 -11.81 -6.65 -6.76
N SER A 61 -12.18 -6.04 -7.89
CA SER A 61 -12.02 -6.62 -9.22
C SER A 61 -10.99 -5.86 -10.05
N ASP A 62 -10.70 -4.60 -9.70
CA ASP A 62 -9.69 -3.83 -10.39
C ASP A 62 -8.28 -4.31 -9.99
N VAL A 63 -7.50 -4.72 -11.00
CA VAL A 63 -6.17 -5.32 -10.78
C VAL A 63 -5.15 -4.34 -10.21
N VAL A 64 -5.29 -3.04 -10.51
CA VAL A 64 -4.39 -1.99 -10.00
C VAL A 64 -4.69 -1.76 -8.52
N THR A 65 -5.96 -1.62 -8.18
CA THR A 65 -6.43 -1.44 -6.80
C THR A 65 -6.12 -2.67 -5.94
N LEU A 66 -6.29 -3.88 -6.50
CA LEU A 66 -5.86 -5.13 -5.86
C LEU A 66 -4.36 -5.13 -5.52
N ASP A 67 -3.53 -4.64 -6.43
CA ASP A 67 -2.07 -4.57 -6.20
C ASP A 67 -1.74 -3.64 -5.03
N ILE A 68 -2.37 -2.47 -4.98
CA ILE A 68 -2.22 -1.52 -3.86
C ILE A 68 -2.70 -2.15 -2.55
N TYR A 69 -3.85 -2.83 -2.54
CA TYR A 69 -4.32 -3.53 -1.34
C TYR A 69 -3.35 -4.63 -0.87
N ARG A 70 -2.71 -5.36 -1.79
CA ARG A 70 -1.69 -6.37 -1.45
C ARG A 70 -0.45 -5.72 -0.82
N HIS A 71 0.03 -4.63 -1.41
CA HIS A 71 1.17 -3.88 -0.90
C HIS A 71 0.91 -3.34 0.51
N VAL A 72 -0.26 -2.72 0.74
CA VAL A 72 -0.64 -2.23 2.07
C VAL A 72 -0.74 -3.38 3.08
N LEU A 73 -1.33 -4.51 2.68
CA LEU A 73 -1.41 -5.69 3.53
C LEU A 73 -0.02 -6.21 3.90
N GLU A 74 0.88 -6.33 2.92
CA GLU A 74 2.26 -6.75 3.13
C GLU A 74 2.97 -5.83 4.13
N LEU A 75 2.85 -4.50 3.99
CA LEU A 75 3.46 -3.54 4.89
C LEU A 75 2.94 -3.66 6.32
N VAL A 76 1.62 -3.82 6.50
CA VAL A 76 1.01 -3.96 7.83
C VAL A 76 1.41 -5.28 8.48
N VAL A 77 1.50 -6.37 7.71
CA VAL A 77 1.93 -7.68 8.22
C VAL A 77 3.39 -7.65 8.65
N HIS A 78 4.30 -7.18 7.79
CA HIS A 78 5.72 -7.06 8.14
C HIS A 78 5.91 -6.21 9.40
N LYS A 79 5.23 -5.06 9.47
CA LYS A 79 5.28 -4.20 10.65
C LYS A 79 4.80 -4.93 11.92
N THR A 80 3.75 -5.73 11.79
CA THR A 80 3.20 -6.53 12.90
C THR A 80 4.16 -7.63 13.34
N GLU A 81 4.84 -8.29 12.40
CA GLU A 81 5.85 -9.30 12.70
C GLU A 81 7.03 -8.68 13.46
N ASP A 82 7.50 -7.51 13.04
CA ASP A 82 8.50 -6.73 13.78
C ASP A 82 8.03 -6.38 15.20
N ASP A 83 6.79 -5.90 15.37
CA ASP A 83 6.23 -5.54 16.70
C ASP A 83 6.04 -6.76 17.64
N ILE A 84 5.92 -7.99 17.11
CA ILE A 84 5.82 -9.23 17.90
C ILE A 84 7.20 -9.79 18.26
N LEU A 85 8.18 -9.59 17.38
CA LEU A 85 9.53 -10.14 17.52
C LEU A 85 10.53 -9.16 18.19
N SER A 86 10.15 -7.90 18.42
CA SER A 86 10.97 -6.87 19.09
C SER A 86 10.99 -6.97 20.61
#